data_AF-A0A7V9MRM6-F1
#
_entry.id   AF-A0A7V9MRM6-F1
#
_cell.length_a   1.000
_cell.length_b   1.000
_cell.length_c   1.000
_cell.angle_alpha   90.00
_cell.angle_beta   90.00
_cell.angle_gamma   90.00
#
_symmetry.space_group_name_H-M   'P 1'
#
loop_
_entity.id
_entity.type
_entity.pdbx_description
1 polymer ?
#
loop_
_entity_poly.entity_id
_entity_poly.type
_entity_poly.pdbx_seq_one_letter_code
_entity_poly.pdbx_strand_id
1 'polypeptide(L)'
;MTSRIPETNLQRQLTQERHRIHLIGVAGSGMSGIAALLLELGHEVSGSDKARSVETDRLRLLGLRFDQQHRAEDAADAELVIYSSAIKEDNAILASARAAGKPTLRRAEALAAIMAGKRGIVVAGMHGKTTTSAMAAHVLREGGLHPSHYVGAEIPILGSNAHWNPRGEYFVAEGDESDGTLRFFHPEHALVLNVEEEHLDFYADLAAIDEVFLSLLEQTSGMIFYCGDDAHARRLCAERPHAVSYGFAENADYRGADIELQDFASVFCVLRRGEQLGEITLNVPGRHNVCNALGVVALATELGVPFAKIAKSLRQFQHARRRFEIKYRSDRFLLVDDYAHHPTEIRATLATAKSAGRNRVLAMFQPHRYSRTKALSKEFGRAFDDALQVVVTDVYAASEAPIPGITGRVIADEMMEHGHRGAVYQPRLDRVHHEMGNMLAAGDLVLSLGAGNIHEQLSLLAADLVIAEKLKEIVGDAGDVRLYEPLSKHTTLRVGGPAQFWVEPRTEASFA
;
A
#
# COMPACT_ATOMS: atom_id res chain seq x y z
N MET A 1 -24.72 -23.61 18.93
CA MET A 1 -24.31 -23.07 20.24
C MET A 1 -22.81 -22.87 20.20
N THR A 2 -22.36 -21.68 19.85
CA THR A 2 -20.93 -21.31 19.87
C THR A 2 -20.49 -21.19 21.32
N SER A 3 -19.59 -22.06 21.78
CA SER A 3 -18.93 -21.89 23.07
C SER A 3 -18.02 -20.67 22.98
N ARG A 4 -18.57 -19.48 23.23
CA ARG A 4 -17.77 -18.26 23.28
C ARG A 4 -16.89 -18.33 24.52
N ILE A 5 -15.59 -18.47 24.30
CA ILE A 5 -14.58 -18.23 25.33
C ILE A 5 -14.76 -16.77 25.78
N PRO A 6 -14.83 -16.47 27.09
CA PRO A 6 -14.86 -15.09 27.57
C PRO A 6 -13.67 -14.30 27.01
N GLU A 7 -13.86 -13.05 26.58
CA GLU A 7 -12.82 -12.24 25.92
C GLU A 7 -11.52 -12.15 26.73
N THR A 8 -11.62 -12.02 28.05
CA THR A 8 -10.47 -12.00 28.97
C THR A 8 -9.68 -13.32 29.00
N ASN A 9 -10.33 -14.45 28.75
CA ASN A 9 -9.66 -15.74 28.62
C ASN A 9 -8.97 -15.85 27.25
N LEU A 10 -9.58 -15.31 26.20
CA LEU A 10 -9.00 -15.35 24.85
C LEU A 10 -7.75 -14.48 24.72
N GLN A 11 -7.77 -13.25 25.26
CA GLN A 11 -6.59 -12.37 25.33
C GLN A 11 -5.41 -13.11 25.97
N ARG A 12 -5.62 -13.70 27.16
CA ARG A 12 -4.60 -14.43 27.89
C ARG A 12 -4.06 -15.61 27.09
N GLN A 13 -4.94 -16.43 26.51
CA GLN A 13 -4.55 -17.57 25.68
C GLN A 13 -3.67 -17.14 24.50
N LEU A 14 -4.01 -16.05 23.81
CA LEU A 14 -3.28 -15.62 22.62
C LEU A 14 -2.03 -14.79 22.90
N THR A 15 -1.81 -14.29 24.12
CA THR A 15 -0.70 -13.35 24.39
C THR A 15 0.24 -13.79 25.52
N GLN A 16 -0.17 -14.75 26.35
CA GLN A 16 0.59 -15.17 27.54
C GLN A 16 0.83 -16.69 27.61
N GLU A 17 0.15 -17.48 26.78
CA GLU A 17 0.22 -18.94 26.77
C GLU A 17 0.75 -19.46 25.43
N ARG A 18 1.13 -20.74 25.38
CA ARG A 18 1.57 -21.40 24.14
C ARG A 18 0.56 -22.45 23.75
N HIS A 19 0.06 -22.33 22.52
CA HIS A 19 -0.98 -23.19 21.96
C HIS A 19 -0.63 -23.63 20.55
N ARG A 20 -1.22 -24.75 20.12
CA ARG A 20 -1.21 -25.17 18.71
C ARG A 20 -2.37 -24.50 17.99
N ILE A 21 -2.07 -23.56 17.09
CA ILE A 21 -3.09 -22.76 16.40
C ILE A 21 -3.04 -23.05 14.91
N HIS A 22 -4.19 -23.39 14.31
CA HIS A 22 -4.32 -23.58 12.87
C HIS A 22 -5.06 -22.42 12.20
N LEU A 23 -4.48 -21.85 11.15
CA LEU A 23 -5.09 -20.77 10.36
C LEU A 23 -5.62 -21.30 9.01
N ILE A 24 -6.93 -21.14 8.77
CA ILE A 24 -7.55 -21.46 7.47
C ILE A 24 -7.57 -20.21 6.59
N GLY A 25 -6.98 -20.29 5.40
CA GLY A 25 -6.82 -19.15 4.49
C GLY A 25 -5.59 -18.30 4.82
N VAL A 26 -4.48 -18.92 5.25
CA VAL A 26 -3.30 -18.23 5.79
C VAL A 26 -2.54 -17.40 4.76
N ALA A 27 -2.78 -17.59 3.45
CA ALA A 27 -2.11 -16.81 2.40
C ALA A 27 -2.72 -15.41 2.19
N GLY A 28 -3.91 -15.14 2.74
CA GLY A 28 -4.49 -13.79 2.71
C GLY A 28 -3.68 -12.80 3.57
N SER A 29 -3.51 -11.56 3.10
CA SER A 29 -2.67 -10.54 3.78
C SER A 29 -3.02 -10.36 5.25
N GLY A 30 -4.32 -10.31 5.59
CA GLY A 30 -4.74 -10.19 6.98
C GLY A 30 -4.46 -11.44 7.82
N MET A 31 -4.56 -12.64 7.25
CA MET A 31 -4.31 -13.89 7.96
C MET A 31 -2.82 -14.17 8.14
N SER A 32 -2.00 -13.86 7.14
CA SER A 32 -0.54 -13.97 7.24
C SER A 32 0.02 -13.04 8.32
N GLY A 33 -0.58 -11.85 8.50
CA GLY A 33 -0.28 -10.96 9.62
C GLY A 33 -0.57 -11.58 10.99
N ILE A 34 -1.72 -12.24 11.15
CA ILE A 34 -2.05 -12.95 12.41
C ILE A 34 -1.09 -14.11 12.65
N ALA A 35 -0.78 -14.90 11.61
CA ALA A 35 0.18 -15.98 11.72
C ALA A 35 1.56 -15.47 12.17
N ALA A 36 2.02 -14.34 11.64
CA ALA A 36 3.27 -13.72 12.05
C ALA A 36 3.27 -13.33 13.54
N LEU A 37 2.21 -12.66 14.01
CA LEU A 37 2.06 -12.27 15.42
C LEU A 37 2.07 -13.50 16.34
N LEU A 38 1.32 -14.55 15.99
CA LEU A 38 1.24 -15.76 16.79
C LEU A 38 2.58 -16.50 16.87
N LEU A 39 3.35 -16.54 15.77
CA LEU A 39 4.70 -17.09 15.78
C LEU A 39 5.64 -16.29 16.70
N GLU A 40 5.60 -14.96 16.63
CA GLU A 40 6.41 -14.08 17.49
C GLU A 40 6.02 -14.16 18.98
N LEU A 41 4.74 -14.45 19.25
CA LEU A 41 4.21 -14.76 20.58
C LEU A 41 4.58 -16.17 21.08
N GLY A 42 5.20 -16.99 20.23
CA GLY A 42 5.74 -18.31 20.59
C GLY A 42 4.73 -19.45 20.49
N HIS A 43 3.61 -19.27 19.78
CA HIS A 43 2.67 -20.35 19.48
C HIS A 43 3.25 -21.33 18.46
N GLU A 44 2.72 -22.54 18.46
CA GLU A 44 2.93 -23.49 17.37
C GLU A 44 1.90 -23.25 16.28
N VAL A 45 2.31 -22.65 15.17
CA VAL A 45 1.40 -22.20 14.12
C VAL A 45 1.42 -23.14 12.93
N SER A 46 0.24 -23.65 12.55
CA SER A 46 0.00 -24.29 11.25
C SER A 46 -1.02 -23.50 10.45
N GLY A 47 -1.08 -23.74 9.13
CA GLY A 47 -2.08 -23.09 8.30
C GLY A 47 -2.28 -23.76 6.95
N SER A 48 -3.46 -23.55 6.39
CA SER A 48 -3.88 -24.09 5.09
C SER A 48 -4.33 -22.96 4.17
N ASP A 49 -4.03 -23.08 2.88
CA ASP A 49 -4.60 -22.22 1.84
C ASP A 49 -4.62 -22.95 0.49
N LYS A 50 -5.50 -22.55 -0.43
CA LYS A 50 -5.53 -23.11 -1.80
C LYS A 50 -4.33 -22.68 -2.64
N ALA A 51 -3.70 -21.56 -2.29
CA ALA A 51 -2.56 -21.00 -3.02
C ALA A 51 -1.37 -20.73 -2.08
N ARG A 52 -0.15 -20.77 -2.65
CA ARG A 52 1.03 -20.22 -1.98
C ARG A 52 1.13 -18.72 -2.26
N SER A 53 1.68 -17.99 -1.32
CA SER A 53 2.12 -16.60 -1.47
C SER A 53 3.55 -16.41 -0.98
N VAL A 54 4.17 -15.30 -1.37
CA VAL A 54 5.51 -14.90 -0.90
C VAL A 54 5.55 -14.86 0.64
N GLU A 55 4.48 -14.38 1.26
CA GLU A 55 4.33 -14.31 2.72
C GLU A 55 4.25 -15.70 3.35
N THR A 56 3.52 -16.64 2.75
CA THR A 56 3.48 -18.02 3.27
C THR A 56 4.86 -18.68 3.20
N ASP A 57 5.62 -18.45 2.12
CA ASP A 57 6.98 -18.96 2.00
C ASP A 57 7.92 -18.33 3.04
N ARG A 58 7.79 -17.01 3.28
CA ARG A 58 8.51 -16.32 4.35
C ARG A 58 8.16 -16.86 5.74
N LEU A 59 6.87 -17.04 6.03
CA LEU A 59 6.40 -17.53 7.34
C LEU A 59 6.83 -18.97 7.60
N ARG A 60 6.97 -19.81 6.57
CA ARG A 60 7.54 -21.16 6.70
C ARG A 60 8.97 -21.13 7.22
N LEU A 61 9.77 -20.16 6.78
CA LEU A 61 11.13 -19.95 7.31
C LEU A 61 11.11 -19.52 8.79
N LEU A 62 10.02 -18.92 9.24
CA LEU A 62 9.79 -18.52 10.64
C LEU A 62 9.09 -19.59 11.50
N GLY A 63 8.80 -20.77 10.93
CA GLY A 63 8.23 -21.90 11.66
C GLY A 63 6.77 -22.23 11.36
N LEU A 64 6.12 -21.55 10.40
CA LEU A 64 4.77 -21.92 9.96
C LEU A 64 4.75 -23.31 9.30
N ARG A 65 3.91 -24.21 9.82
CA ARG A 65 3.59 -25.49 9.16
C ARG A 65 2.46 -25.29 8.13
N PHE A 66 2.81 -25.17 6.85
CA PHE A 66 1.87 -24.84 5.77
C PHE A 66 1.48 -26.04 4.88
N ASP A 67 0.18 -26.23 4.63
CA ASP A 67 -0.38 -27.16 3.63
C ASP A 67 -1.21 -26.40 2.57
N GLN A 68 -1.22 -26.90 1.32
CA GLN A 68 -2.02 -26.34 0.22
C GLN A 68 -3.44 -26.93 0.10
N GLN A 69 -3.79 -27.84 1.00
CA GLN A 69 -5.07 -28.52 1.03
C GLN A 69 -5.79 -28.20 2.35
N HIS A 70 -7.11 -28.31 2.33
CA HIS A 70 -7.92 -28.17 3.52
C HIS A 70 -8.40 -29.58 3.90
N ARG A 71 -7.69 -30.26 4.81
CA ARG A 71 -8.03 -31.62 5.23
C ARG A 71 -8.65 -31.62 6.61
N ALA A 72 -9.69 -32.42 6.83
CA ALA A 72 -10.34 -32.50 8.14
C ALA A 72 -9.38 -32.88 9.28
N GLU A 73 -8.30 -33.62 8.95
CA GLU A 73 -7.23 -33.99 9.89
C GLU A 73 -6.44 -32.78 10.42
N ASP A 74 -6.35 -31.69 9.66
CA ASP A 74 -5.59 -30.49 10.08
C ASP A 74 -6.20 -29.83 11.33
N ALA A 75 -7.49 -30.07 11.57
CA ALA A 75 -8.17 -29.65 12.79
C ALA A 75 -7.75 -30.48 14.01
N ALA A 76 -7.28 -31.73 13.85
CA ALA A 76 -7.03 -32.67 14.94
C ALA A 76 -5.82 -32.25 15.81
N ASP A 77 -4.80 -31.67 15.20
CA ASP A 77 -3.59 -31.24 15.91
C ASP A 77 -3.72 -29.84 16.55
N ALA A 78 -4.70 -29.06 16.12
CA ALA A 78 -4.95 -27.70 16.61
C ALA A 78 -5.69 -27.69 17.96
N GLU A 79 -5.33 -26.79 18.87
CA GLU A 79 -6.10 -26.44 20.07
C GLU A 79 -7.07 -25.29 19.80
N LEU A 80 -6.78 -24.47 18.79
CA LEU A 80 -7.58 -23.32 18.35
C LEU A 80 -7.52 -23.20 16.82
N VAL A 81 -8.65 -22.87 16.19
CA VAL A 81 -8.71 -22.63 14.74
C VAL A 81 -9.11 -21.18 14.45
N ILE A 82 -8.33 -20.49 13.64
CA ILE A 82 -8.62 -19.12 13.18
C ILE A 82 -8.90 -19.15 11.68
N TYR A 83 -9.92 -18.43 11.22
CA TYR A 83 -10.31 -18.44 9.80
C TYR A 83 -10.67 -17.05 9.27
N SER A 84 -10.44 -16.84 7.97
CA SER A 84 -10.81 -15.60 7.30
C SER A 84 -12.31 -15.55 6.94
N SER A 85 -12.81 -14.36 6.62
CA SER A 85 -14.20 -14.16 6.14
C SER A 85 -14.49 -14.89 4.82
N ALA A 86 -13.47 -15.26 4.04
CA ALA A 86 -13.62 -16.01 2.79
C ALA A 86 -13.87 -17.52 3.01
N ILE A 87 -13.68 -18.02 4.23
CA ILE A 87 -13.88 -19.44 4.54
C ILE A 87 -15.35 -19.72 4.78
N LYS A 88 -15.91 -20.62 3.96
CA LYS A 88 -17.31 -21.06 4.08
C LYS A 88 -17.51 -21.96 5.30
N GLU A 89 -18.74 -21.96 5.81
CA GLU A 89 -19.16 -22.75 6.98
C GLU A 89 -19.01 -24.28 6.77
N ASP A 90 -19.05 -24.75 5.53
CA ASP A 90 -18.88 -26.16 5.15
C ASP A 90 -17.41 -26.56 4.93
N ASN A 91 -16.45 -25.68 5.22
CA ASN A 91 -15.04 -26.02 5.11
C ASN A 91 -14.68 -27.22 6.00
N ALA A 92 -14.00 -28.21 5.43
CA ALA A 92 -13.69 -29.48 6.10
C ALA A 92 -12.96 -29.30 7.44
N ILE A 93 -12.00 -28.37 7.53
CA ILE A 93 -11.26 -28.09 8.78
C ILE A 93 -12.19 -27.45 9.81
N LEU A 94 -12.96 -26.43 9.39
CA LEU A 94 -13.86 -25.69 10.28
C LEU A 94 -14.97 -26.60 10.84
N ALA A 95 -15.56 -27.44 9.98
CA ALA A 95 -16.56 -28.42 10.37
C ALA A 95 -16.01 -29.46 11.34
N SER A 96 -14.81 -29.99 11.05
CA SER A 96 -14.11 -30.95 11.92
C SER A 96 -13.79 -30.35 13.29
N ALA A 97 -13.25 -29.13 13.34
CA ALA A 97 -12.93 -28.42 14.58
C ALA A 97 -14.17 -28.23 15.47
N ARG A 98 -15.30 -27.81 14.88
CA ARG A 98 -16.57 -27.65 15.60
C ARG A 98 -17.15 -28.97 16.08
N ALA A 99 -17.11 -30.02 15.25
CA ALA A 99 -17.56 -31.35 15.65
C ALA A 99 -16.76 -31.89 16.84
N ALA A 100 -15.47 -31.57 16.90
CA ALA A 100 -14.57 -31.92 18.01
C ALA A 100 -14.66 -30.95 19.23
N GLY A 101 -15.56 -29.95 19.20
CA GLY A 101 -15.71 -28.97 20.28
C GLY A 101 -14.53 -28.01 20.44
N LYS A 102 -13.69 -27.86 19.41
CA LYS A 102 -12.53 -26.99 19.45
C LYS A 102 -12.97 -25.53 19.25
N PRO A 103 -12.37 -24.56 19.97
CA PRO A 103 -12.67 -23.16 19.77
C PRO A 103 -12.31 -22.72 18.34
N THR A 104 -13.16 -21.86 17.78
CA THR A 104 -12.95 -21.28 16.44
C THR A 104 -13.14 -19.78 16.51
N LEU A 105 -12.25 -19.01 15.89
CA LEU A 105 -12.28 -17.55 15.86
C LEU A 105 -12.21 -17.02 14.44
N ARG A 106 -12.93 -15.94 14.17
CA ARG A 106 -12.72 -15.14 12.98
C ARG A 106 -11.42 -14.33 13.12
N ARG A 107 -10.82 -13.99 11.99
CA ARG A 107 -9.66 -13.09 11.86
C ARG A 107 -9.73 -11.89 12.82
N ALA A 108 -10.83 -11.14 12.79
CA ALA A 108 -10.97 -9.93 13.59
C ALA A 108 -11.04 -10.19 15.10
N GLU A 109 -11.73 -11.27 15.53
CA GLU A 109 -11.80 -11.66 16.95
C GLU A 109 -10.40 -12.02 17.48
N ALA A 110 -9.62 -12.75 16.69
CA ALA A 110 -8.24 -13.09 17.03
C ALA A 110 -7.35 -11.84 17.10
N LEU A 111 -7.46 -10.93 16.12
CA LEU A 111 -6.69 -9.69 16.13
C LEU A 111 -7.04 -8.80 17.32
N ALA A 112 -8.33 -8.63 17.62
CA ALA A 112 -8.79 -7.86 18.77
C ALA A 112 -8.25 -8.46 20.09
N ALA A 113 -8.29 -9.78 20.26
CA ALA A 113 -7.75 -10.44 21.44
C ALA A 113 -6.21 -10.34 21.57
N ILE A 114 -5.47 -10.41 20.46
CA ILE A 114 -4.02 -10.17 20.46
C ILE A 114 -3.73 -8.71 20.84
N MET A 115 -4.45 -7.75 20.24
CA MET A 115 -4.29 -6.33 20.50
C MET A 115 -4.59 -5.98 21.97
N ALA A 116 -5.61 -6.61 22.55
CA ALA A 116 -5.98 -6.42 23.95
C ALA A 116 -4.85 -6.80 24.93
N GLY A 117 -3.85 -7.57 24.51
CA GLY A 117 -2.62 -7.78 25.29
C GLY A 117 -1.76 -6.53 25.52
N LYS A 118 -2.13 -5.40 24.88
CA LYS A 118 -1.38 -4.14 24.86
C LYS A 118 -2.31 -2.93 24.84
N ARG A 119 -1.73 -1.74 24.95
CA ARG A 119 -2.40 -0.44 24.83
C ARG A 119 -2.74 -0.19 23.36
N GLY A 120 -3.96 -0.50 22.98
CA GLY A 120 -4.41 -0.48 21.58
C GLY A 120 -4.56 0.93 21.01
N ILE A 121 -4.10 1.13 19.79
CA ILE A 121 -4.32 2.32 18.96
C ILE A 121 -4.99 1.85 17.68
N VAL A 122 -6.26 2.19 17.49
CA VAL A 122 -7.03 1.79 16.30
C VAL A 122 -7.13 2.97 15.33
N VAL A 123 -6.73 2.74 14.09
CA VAL A 123 -6.89 3.71 12.99
C VAL A 123 -8.09 3.29 12.15
N ALA A 124 -9.12 4.12 12.10
CA ALA A 124 -10.40 3.84 11.46
C ALA A 124 -10.80 4.93 10.47
N GLY A 125 -11.50 4.55 9.40
CA GLY A 125 -12.02 5.48 8.38
C GLY A 125 -12.15 4.79 7.03
N MET A 126 -12.94 5.33 6.13
CA MET A 126 -13.16 4.73 4.80
C MET A 126 -11.87 4.71 3.96
N HIS A 127 -11.11 5.80 4.00
CA HIS A 127 -9.89 5.97 3.21
C HIS A 127 -8.67 6.33 4.07
N GLY A 128 -7.49 5.90 3.61
CA GLY A 128 -6.20 6.29 4.21
C GLY A 128 -5.77 5.48 5.44
N LYS A 129 -6.53 4.45 5.85
CA LYS A 129 -6.24 3.63 7.04
C LYS A 129 -4.85 3.01 7.02
N THR A 130 -4.54 2.24 5.97
CA THR A 130 -3.25 1.54 5.82
C THR A 130 -2.06 2.49 5.83
N THR A 131 -2.18 3.62 5.13
CA THR A 131 -1.13 4.65 5.10
C THR A 131 -0.94 5.26 6.50
N THR A 132 -2.03 5.60 7.17
CA THR A 132 -1.99 6.28 8.47
C THR A 132 -1.55 5.35 9.60
N SER A 133 -2.04 4.11 9.64
CA SER A 133 -1.59 3.08 10.60
C SER A 133 -0.11 2.76 10.43
N ALA A 134 0.39 2.75 9.19
CA ALA A 134 1.80 2.58 8.94
C ALA A 134 2.66 3.78 9.36
N MET A 135 2.19 5.01 9.10
CA MET A 135 2.85 6.22 9.59
C MET A 135 2.89 6.23 11.13
N ALA A 136 1.78 5.90 11.79
CA ALA A 136 1.70 5.82 13.25
C ALA A 136 2.67 4.78 13.82
N ALA A 137 2.67 3.55 13.30
CA ALA A 137 3.59 2.51 13.72
C ALA A 137 5.06 2.94 13.54
N HIS A 138 5.39 3.54 12.39
CA HIS A 138 6.74 4.02 12.11
C HIS A 138 7.18 5.16 13.05
N VAL A 139 6.37 6.22 13.16
CA VAL A 139 6.67 7.39 14.00
C VAL A 139 6.82 7.00 15.48
N LEU A 140 5.93 6.16 16.00
CA LEU A 140 6.01 5.72 17.40
C LEU A 140 7.23 4.81 17.64
N ARG A 141 7.61 3.99 16.65
CA ARG A 141 8.82 3.15 16.71
C ARG A 141 10.09 4.00 16.78
N GLU A 142 10.25 4.96 15.86
CA GLU A 142 11.39 5.89 15.84
C GLU A 142 11.36 6.89 17.02
N GLY A 143 10.17 7.16 17.54
CA GLY A 143 9.95 7.92 18.77
C GLY A 143 10.55 7.26 20.01
N GLY A 144 10.71 5.93 19.99
CA GLY A 144 11.22 5.11 21.09
C GLY A 144 10.14 4.35 21.86
N LEU A 145 8.88 4.37 21.39
CA LEU A 145 7.77 3.65 22.02
C LEU A 145 7.65 2.20 21.54
N HIS A 146 8.34 1.85 20.44
CA HIS A 146 8.49 0.48 19.92
C HIS A 146 7.17 -0.32 19.83
N PRO A 147 6.10 0.21 19.21
CA PRO A 147 4.80 -0.45 19.21
C PRO A 147 4.84 -1.80 18.49
N SER A 148 3.95 -2.70 18.88
CA SER A 148 3.48 -3.74 17.97
C SER A 148 2.61 -3.12 16.88
N HIS A 149 2.47 -3.77 15.73
CA HIS A 149 1.58 -3.29 14.69
C HIS A 149 0.88 -4.42 13.91
N TYR A 150 -0.27 -4.08 13.34
CA TYR A 150 -0.99 -4.85 12.34
C TYR A 150 -1.59 -3.88 11.31
N VAL A 151 -1.12 -3.98 10.06
CA VAL A 151 -1.46 -3.10 8.94
C VAL A 151 -1.94 -3.97 7.77
N GLY A 152 -2.94 -3.51 7.02
CA GLY A 152 -3.60 -4.30 5.97
C GLY A 152 -2.70 -4.64 4.76
N ALA A 153 -1.56 -3.97 4.62
CA ALA A 153 -0.57 -4.20 3.57
C ALA A 153 0.87 -4.14 4.10
N GLU A 154 1.80 -4.76 3.38
CA GLU A 154 3.22 -4.64 3.67
C GLU A 154 3.73 -3.26 3.27
N ILE A 155 4.24 -2.52 4.25
CA ILE A 155 4.94 -1.25 4.03
C ILE A 155 6.42 -1.48 4.29
N PRO A 156 7.32 -1.18 3.33
CA PRO A 156 8.75 -1.49 3.42
C PRO A 156 9.43 -1.02 4.69
N ILE A 157 9.06 0.19 5.13
CA ILE A 157 9.66 0.80 6.31
C ILE A 157 9.29 0.05 7.60
N LEU A 158 8.20 -0.72 7.58
CA LEU A 158 7.80 -1.59 8.68
C LEU A 158 8.43 -2.98 8.60
N GLY A 159 8.88 -3.40 7.41
CA GLY A 159 9.49 -4.72 7.15
C GLY A 159 8.50 -5.88 7.08
N SER A 160 7.40 -5.82 7.81
CA SER A 160 6.27 -6.74 7.73
C SER A 160 4.96 -6.00 7.98
N ASN A 161 3.85 -6.54 7.47
CA ASN A 161 2.52 -6.01 7.70
C ASN A 161 2.05 -6.19 9.16
N ALA A 162 2.60 -7.16 9.89
CA ALA A 162 2.37 -7.31 11.33
C ALA A 162 3.66 -7.65 12.07
N HIS A 163 3.79 -7.15 13.30
CA HIS A 163 4.93 -7.40 14.18
C HIS A 163 4.55 -7.24 15.65
N TRP A 164 4.97 -8.18 16.49
CA TRP A 164 4.85 -8.17 17.93
C TRP A 164 6.18 -7.77 18.57
N ASN A 165 6.22 -6.60 19.18
CA ASN A 165 7.42 -6.11 19.86
C ASN A 165 7.31 -6.29 21.38
N PRO A 166 8.01 -7.24 22.04
CA PRO A 166 7.85 -7.48 23.47
C PRO A 166 8.26 -6.31 24.37
N ARG A 167 8.98 -5.31 23.85
CA ARG A 167 9.47 -4.16 24.63
C ARG A 167 8.52 -2.96 24.64
N GLY A 168 7.61 -2.85 23.66
CA GLY A 168 6.68 -1.73 23.58
C GLY A 168 5.32 -2.04 24.20
N GLU A 169 4.69 -1.04 24.81
CA GLU A 169 3.37 -1.19 25.44
C GLU A 169 2.21 -0.99 24.46
N TYR A 170 2.45 -0.28 23.35
CA TYR A 170 1.42 0.07 22.38
C TYR A 170 1.26 -1.01 21.29
N PHE A 171 0.05 -1.08 20.74
CA PHE A 171 -0.27 -1.87 19.56
C PHE A 171 -1.06 -1.02 18.58
N VAL A 172 -0.50 -0.74 17.39
CA VAL A 172 -1.19 0.00 16.32
C VAL A 172 -1.90 -0.99 15.40
N ALA A 173 -3.22 -0.89 15.28
CA ALA A 173 -4.02 -1.72 14.40
C ALA A 173 -4.78 -0.86 13.37
N GLU A 174 -4.77 -1.32 12.13
CA GLU A 174 -5.75 -0.90 11.14
C GLU A 174 -7.13 -1.48 11.49
N GLY A 175 -8.11 -0.61 11.73
CA GLY A 175 -9.49 -0.98 11.99
C GLY A 175 -10.27 -1.15 10.69
N ASP A 176 -10.84 -2.34 10.49
CA ASP A 176 -11.63 -2.68 9.30
C ASP A 176 -13.12 -2.46 9.60
N GLU A 177 -13.71 -1.46 8.96
CA GLU A 177 -15.13 -1.18 9.07
C GLU A 177 -15.98 -1.99 8.09
N SER A 178 -15.42 -2.58 7.04
CA SER A 178 -16.20 -3.13 5.90
C SER A 178 -17.15 -4.28 6.26
N ASP A 179 -16.86 -5.04 7.32
CA ASP A 179 -17.63 -6.20 7.77
C ASP A 179 -18.13 -6.07 9.22
N GLY A 180 -18.16 -4.84 9.74
CA GLY A 180 -18.63 -4.52 11.10
C GLY A 180 -17.69 -4.99 12.21
N THR A 181 -16.45 -5.40 11.88
CA THR A 181 -15.49 -5.94 12.84
C THR A 181 -14.85 -4.88 13.74
N LEU A 182 -14.95 -3.60 13.37
CA LEU A 182 -14.50 -2.47 14.18
C LEU A 182 -15.02 -2.54 15.64
N ARG A 183 -16.21 -3.10 15.84
CA ARG A 183 -16.84 -3.23 17.15
C ARG A 183 -16.13 -4.18 18.11
N PHE A 184 -15.26 -5.07 17.63
CA PHE A 184 -14.52 -6.01 18.47
C PHE A 184 -13.33 -5.37 19.19
N PHE A 185 -12.96 -4.15 18.81
CA PHE A 185 -11.80 -3.46 19.38
C PHE A 185 -12.18 -2.63 20.60
N HIS A 186 -11.36 -2.75 21.65
CA HIS A 186 -11.39 -1.90 22.85
C HIS A 186 -10.07 -1.14 22.98
N PRO A 187 -9.84 -0.10 22.15
CA PRO A 187 -8.56 0.60 22.15
C PRO A 187 -8.41 1.55 23.34
N GLU A 188 -7.16 1.90 23.63
CA GLU A 188 -6.87 3.08 24.45
C GLU A 188 -7.02 4.36 23.63
N HIS A 189 -6.56 4.38 22.38
CA HIS A 189 -6.69 5.54 21.50
C HIS A 189 -7.32 5.16 20.16
N ALA A 190 -8.16 6.05 19.63
CA ALA A 190 -8.72 5.92 18.30
C ALA A 190 -8.28 7.10 17.42
N LEU A 191 -7.96 6.83 16.15
CA LEU A 191 -7.67 7.82 15.13
C LEU A 191 -8.68 7.67 13.99
N VAL A 192 -9.64 8.61 13.89
CA VAL A 192 -10.75 8.60 12.94
C VAL A 192 -10.46 9.53 11.77
N LEU A 193 -10.29 8.96 10.58
CA LEU A 193 -9.83 9.68 9.38
C LEU A 193 -10.95 10.38 8.62
N ASN A 194 -12.04 9.67 8.37
CA ASN A 194 -13.20 10.10 7.58
C ASN A 194 -14.33 9.08 7.76
N VAL A 195 -15.58 9.50 7.57
CA VAL A 195 -16.76 8.62 7.56
C VAL A 195 -17.64 8.97 6.37
N GLU A 196 -17.74 8.05 5.40
CA GLU A 196 -18.44 8.24 4.13
C GLU A 196 -19.34 7.03 3.81
N GLU A 197 -20.31 7.19 2.90
CA GLU A 197 -21.15 6.07 2.44
C GLU A 197 -20.35 5.11 1.55
N GLU A 198 -19.75 4.08 2.16
CA GLU A 198 -19.02 3.01 1.50
C GLU A 198 -19.51 1.64 2.00
N HIS A 199 -19.22 0.56 1.27
CA HIS A 199 -19.63 -0.81 1.63
C HIS A 199 -21.15 -1.02 1.79
N LEU A 200 -21.97 -0.39 0.92
CA LEU A 200 -23.44 -0.53 0.91
C LEU A 200 -23.95 -1.94 0.54
N ASP A 201 -23.05 -2.84 0.19
CA ASP A 201 -23.32 -4.29 0.09
C ASP A 201 -23.41 -4.96 1.47
N PHE A 202 -22.83 -4.34 2.50
CA PHE A 202 -22.89 -4.77 3.89
C PHE A 202 -23.77 -3.84 4.75
N TYR A 203 -23.62 -2.53 4.58
CA TYR A 203 -24.37 -1.51 5.31
C TYR A 203 -25.64 -1.08 4.59
N ALA A 204 -26.71 -0.84 5.35
CA ALA A 204 -27.96 -0.34 4.79
C ALA A 204 -27.84 1.12 4.33
N ASP A 205 -27.20 1.95 5.14
CA ASP A 205 -27.03 3.39 4.95
C ASP A 205 -25.91 3.93 5.86
N LEU A 206 -25.68 5.25 5.79
CA LEU A 206 -24.70 5.94 6.63
C LEU A 206 -25.01 5.84 8.13
N ALA A 207 -26.28 5.70 8.52
CA ALA A 207 -26.63 5.54 9.92
C ALA A 207 -26.13 4.19 10.46
N ALA A 208 -26.21 3.12 9.68
CA ALA A 208 -25.63 1.83 10.04
C ALA A 208 -24.10 1.89 10.19
N ILE A 209 -23.42 2.70 9.37
CA ILE A 209 -21.98 2.97 9.47
C ILE A 209 -21.67 3.77 10.75
N ASP A 210 -22.44 4.83 11.02
CA ASP A 210 -22.29 5.65 12.22
C ASP A 210 -22.32 4.79 13.49
N GLU A 211 -23.25 3.83 13.59
CA GLU A 211 -23.36 2.91 14.73
C GLU A 211 -22.07 2.10 14.98
N VAL A 212 -21.38 1.69 13.91
CA VAL A 212 -20.12 0.96 14.02
C VAL A 212 -19.00 1.85 14.54
N PHE A 213 -18.93 3.09 14.06
CA PHE A 213 -17.97 4.09 14.58
C PHE A 213 -18.31 4.49 16.02
N LEU A 214 -19.58 4.73 16.36
CA LEU A 214 -20.02 5.03 17.72
C LEU A 214 -19.64 3.92 18.69
N SER A 215 -19.79 2.65 18.30
CA SER A 215 -19.34 1.50 19.09
C SER A 215 -17.83 1.54 19.34
N LEU A 216 -16.99 1.83 18.34
CA LEU A 216 -15.54 1.98 18.55
C LEU A 216 -15.24 3.12 19.53
N LEU A 217 -15.89 4.27 19.33
CA LEU A 217 -15.64 5.47 20.13
C LEU A 217 -16.10 5.29 21.59
N GLU A 218 -17.19 4.57 21.85
CA GLU A 218 -17.64 4.22 23.20
C GLU A 218 -16.71 3.23 23.90
N GLN A 219 -16.07 2.36 23.14
CA GLN A 219 -15.10 1.37 23.63
C GLN A 219 -13.68 1.95 23.77
N THR A 220 -13.46 3.21 23.35
CA THR A 220 -12.18 3.90 23.46
C THR A 220 -12.01 4.51 24.85
N SER A 221 -10.97 4.11 25.58
CA SER A 221 -10.76 4.54 26.98
C SER A 221 -9.93 5.81 27.17
N GLY A 222 -9.16 6.22 26.16
CA GLY A 222 -8.30 7.40 26.18
C GLY A 222 -8.68 8.41 25.09
N MET A 223 -7.69 9.01 24.44
CA MET A 223 -7.91 10.07 23.46
C MET A 223 -8.52 9.59 22.14
N ILE A 224 -9.38 10.43 21.57
CA ILE A 224 -9.98 10.25 20.25
C ILE A 224 -9.43 11.35 19.34
N PHE A 225 -8.58 10.98 18.40
CA PHE A 225 -8.07 11.87 17.37
C PHE A 225 -8.99 11.81 16.16
N TYR A 226 -9.46 12.95 15.66
CA TYR A 226 -10.39 12.95 14.53
C TYR A 226 -10.09 14.05 13.52
N CYS A 227 -10.33 13.75 12.24
CA CYS A 227 -10.23 14.72 11.17
C CYS A 227 -11.32 15.77 11.34
N GLY A 228 -10.92 16.97 11.75
CA GLY A 228 -11.79 18.12 11.89
C GLY A 228 -12.34 18.61 10.56
N ASP A 229 -11.71 18.30 9.43
CA ASP A 229 -12.18 18.73 8.09
C ASP A 229 -13.29 17.83 7.53
N ASP A 230 -13.44 16.60 8.06
CA ASP A 230 -14.52 15.70 7.70
C ASP A 230 -15.78 15.97 8.53
N ALA A 231 -16.91 16.20 7.86
CA ALA A 231 -18.15 16.60 8.53
C ALA A 231 -18.72 15.49 9.42
N HIS A 232 -18.61 14.22 8.99
CA HIS A 232 -19.15 13.09 9.73
C HIS A 232 -18.26 12.71 10.92
N ALA A 233 -16.94 12.63 10.74
CA ALA A 233 -16.00 12.43 11.84
C ALA A 233 -16.14 13.54 12.89
N ARG A 234 -16.25 14.81 12.46
CA ARG A 234 -16.51 15.93 13.38
C ARG A 234 -17.80 15.74 14.16
N ARG A 235 -18.91 15.40 13.51
CA ARG A 235 -20.21 15.16 14.17
C ARG A 235 -20.13 14.04 15.21
N LEU A 236 -19.41 12.95 14.91
CA LEU A 236 -19.33 11.78 15.81
C LEU A 236 -18.36 11.99 16.99
N CYS A 237 -17.32 12.80 16.81
CA CYS A 237 -16.20 12.87 17.76
C CYS A 237 -16.12 14.17 18.56
N ALA A 238 -16.54 15.32 18.01
CA ALA A 238 -16.20 16.64 18.57
C ALA A 238 -16.70 16.89 20.00
N GLU A 239 -17.86 16.34 20.37
CA GLU A 239 -18.45 16.50 21.70
C GLU A 239 -17.97 15.44 22.71
N ARG A 240 -17.10 14.51 22.28
CA ARG A 240 -16.62 13.42 23.14
C ARG A 240 -15.51 13.91 24.07
N PRO A 241 -15.44 13.36 25.30
CA PRO A 241 -14.31 13.62 26.19
C PRO A 241 -12.98 13.23 25.53
N HIS A 242 -11.94 14.02 25.78
CA HIS A 242 -10.58 13.76 25.25
C HIS A 242 -10.48 13.70 23.72
N ALA A 243 -11.44 14.31 23.01
CA ALA A 243 -11.37 14.46 21.57
C ALA A 243 -10.32 15.52 21.20
N VAL A 244 -9.49 15.21 20.20
CA VAL A 244 -8.43 16.06 19.67
C VAL A 244 -8.63 16.16 18.16
N SER A 245 -8.93 17.38 17.69
CA SER A 245 -9.17 17.63 16.27
C SER A 245 -7.88 17.86 15.50
N TYR A 246 -7.78 17.33 14.28
CA TYR A 246 -6.69 17.68 13.37
C TYR A 246 -7.22 18.03 11.97
N GLY A 247 -6.50 18.85 11.22
CA GLY A 247 -6.90 19.19 9.85
C GLY A 247 -6.33 20.53 9.39
N PHE A 248 -7.05 21.20 8.50
CA PHE A 248 -6.65 22.48 7.91
C PHE A 248 -7.49 23.65 8.43
N ALA A 249 -8.65 23.38 9.04
CA ALA A 249 -9.49 24.38 9.66
C ALA A 249 -8.74 25.18 10.75
N GLU A 250 -9.03 26.48 10.86
CA GLU A 250 -8.35 27.37 11.82
C GLU A 250 -8.55 26.97 13.29
N ASN A 251 -9.68 26.33 13.58
CA ASN A 251 -10.06 25.89 14.92
C ASN A 251 -9.64 24.44 15.26
N ALA A 252 -8.87 23.77 14.39
CA ALA A 252 -8.35 22.44 14.70
C ALA A 252 -7.27 22.51 15.80
N ASP A 253 -7.26 21.54 16.72
CA ASP A 253 -6.22 21.44 17.76
C ASP A 253 -4.84 21.23 17.13
N TYR A 254 -4.75 20.42 16.07
CA TYR A 254 -3.56 20.24 15.26
C TYR A 254 -3.84 20.69 13.82
N ARG A 255 -3.24 21.80 13.43
CA ARG A 255 -3.49 22.44 12.13
C ARG A 255 -2.28 22.31 11.21
N GLY A 256 -2.52 21.91 9.96
CA GLY A 256 -1.59 22.08 8.86
C GLY A 256 -1.77 23.43 8.16
N ALA A 257 -0.69 24.17 7.97
CA ALA A 257 -0.64 25.42 7.22
C ALA A 257 0.49 25.41 6.19
N ASP A 258 0.46 26.37 5.25
CA ASP A 258 1.51 26.60 4.26
C ASP A 258 1.91 25.32 3.49
N ILE A 259 0.91 24.61 2.97
CA ILE A 259 1.11 23.33 2.30
C ILE A 259 1.64 23.57 0.89
N GLU A 260 2.86 23.11 0.66
CA GLU A 260 3.51 23.18 -0.63
C GLU A 260 3.90 21.77 -1.10
N LEU A 261 3.76 21.53 -2.40
CA LEU A 261 4.33 20.35 -3.02
C LEU A 261 5.72 20.70 -3.54
N GLN A 262 6.75 20.16 -2.90
CA GLN A 262 8.14 20.32 -3.31
C GLN A 262 8.69 18.95 -3.68
N ASP A 263 8.99 18.71 -4.96
CA ASP A 263 9.62 17.47 -5.40
C ASP A 263 8.86 16.19 -5.01
N PHE A 264 7.52 16.21 -5.11
CA PHE A 264 6.61 15.14 -4.68
C PHE A 264 6.60 14.87 -3.18
N ALA A 265 7.36 15.62 -2.40
CA ALA A 265 7.17 15.72 -0.97
C ALA A 265 6.16 16.82 -0.67
N SER A 266 5.29 16.57 0.30
CA SER A 266 4.44 17.60 0.87
C SER A 266 5.20 18.28 2.01
N VAL A 267 5.43 19.57 1.91
CA VAL A 267 6.03 20.41 2.96
C VAL A 267 4.93 21.24 3.60
N PHE A 268 4.85 21.26 4.92
CA PHE A 268 3.80 22.00 5.63
C PHE A 268 4.20 22.35 7.07
N CYS A 269 3.69 23.48 7.56
CA CYS A 269 3.81 23.90 8.95
C CYS A 269 2.74 23.21 9.80
N VAL A 270 3.12 22.75 11.00
CA VAL A 270 2.19 22.21 11.99
C VAL A 270 2.05 23.19 13.15
N LEU A 271 0.80 23.47 13.52
CA LEU A 271 0.45 24.24 14.70
C LEU A 271 -0.33 23.36 15.67
N ARG A 272 -0.08 23.51 16.98
CA ARG A 272 -0.86 22.92 18.07
C ARG A 272 -1.56 24.04 18.83
N ARG A 273 -2.89 24.09 18.75
CA ARG A 273 -3.74 25.10 19.42
C ARG A 273 -3.26 26.54 19.17
N GLY A 274 -2.86 26.81 17.92
CA GLY A 274 -2.35 28.11 17.48
C GLY A 274 -0.84 28.33 17.66
N GLU A 275 -0.14 27.47 18.41
CA GLU A 275 1.32 27.57 18.56
C GLU A 275 2.04 26.74 17.51
N GLN A 276 3.01 27.32 16.80
CA GLN A 276 3.78 26.61 15.78
C GLN A 276 4.71 25.56 16.42
N LEU A 277 4.54 24.30 16.04
CA LEU A 277 5.43 23.20 16.42
C LEU A 277 6.67 23.13 15.52
N GLY A 278 6.48 23.39 14.23
CA GLY A 278 7.54 23.40 13.23
C GLY A 278 7.07 22.91 11.86
N GLU A 279 8.03 22.66 10.97
CA GLU A 279 7.78 22.21 9.61
C GLU A 279 7.96 20.69 9.48
N ILE A 280 7.15 20.07 8.64
CA ILE A 280 7.26 18.66 8.25
C ILE A 280 7.47 18.56 6.74
N THR A 281 8.44 17.76 6.34
CA THR A 281 8.55 17.23 4.99
C THR A 281 8.05 15.80 4.99
N LEU A 282 7.01 15.52 4.23
CA LEU A 282 6.47 14.18 4.03
C LEU A 282 6.79 13.74 2.60
N ASN A 283 7.56 12.65 2.42
CA ASN A 283 7.94 12.12 1.09
C ASN A 283 6.80 11.37 0.38
N VAL A 284 5.59 11.88 0.57
CA VAL A 284 4.36 11.38 0.01
C VAL A 284 3.56 12.60 -0.47
N PRO A 285 3.17 12.63 -1.75
CA PRO A 285 2.40 13.75 -2.28
C PRO A 285 0.94 13.67 -1.83
N GLY A 286 0.29 14.83 -1.82
CA GLY A 286 -1.17 14.94 -1.74
C GLY A 286 -1.68 15.44 -0.39
N ARG A 287 -2.65 16.34 -0.45
CA ARG A 287 -3.26 17.00 0.73
C ARG A 287 -3.90 16.01 1.69
N HIS A 288 -4.48 14.91 1.20
CA HIS A 288 -5.02 13.85 2.05
C HIS A 288 -3.93 13.16 2.88
N ASN A 289 -2.73 12.96 2.32
CA ASN A 289 -1.60 12.39 3.05
C ASN A 289 -1.02 13.37 4.08
N VAL A 290 -1.04 14.67 3.79
CA VAL A 290 -0.77 15.70 4.81
C VAL A 290 -1.77 15.60 5.95
N CYS A 291 -3.07 15.46 5.65
CA CYS A 291 -4.10 15.31 6.69
C CYS A 291 -3.89 14.04 7.53
N ASN A 292 -3.61 12.90 6.91
CA ASN A 292 -3.25 11.65 7.59
C ASN A 292 -2.02 11.85 8.50
N ALA A 293 -0.98 12.52 8.01
CA ALA A 293 0.22 12.81 8.77
C ALA A 293 -0.06 13.73 9.97
N LEU A 294 -0.95 14.73 9.84
CA LEU A 294 -1.38 15.58 10.96
C LEU A 294 -2.03 14.77 12.07
N GLY A 295 -2.89 13.80 11.73
CA GLY A 295 -3.47 12.87 12.71
C GLY A 295 -2.42 12.06 13.47
N VAL A 296 -1.38 11.60 12.77
CA VAL A 296 -0.23 10.90 13.39
C VAL A 296 0.62 11.84 14.24
N VAL A 297 0.83 13.09 13.80
CA VAL A 297 1.54 14.10 14.58
C VAL A 297 0.80 14.39 15.88
N ALA A 298 -0.53 14.55 15.82
CA ALA A 298 -1.37 14.74 16.99
C ALA A 298 -1.22 13.57 17.96
N LEU A 299 -1.45 12.34 17.47
CA LEU A 299 -1.29 11.11 18.26
C LEU A 299 0.08 11.01 18.91
N ALA A 300 1.16 11.10 18.14
CA ALA A 300 2.52 10.92 18.65
C ALA A 300 2.92 12.04 19.62
N THR A 301 2.48 13.28 19.38
CA THR A 301 2.77 14.42 20.27
C THR A 301 2.07 14.24 21.63
N GLU A 302 0.79 13.85 21.64
CA GLU A 302 0.07 13.60 22.90
C GLU A 302 0.60 12.37 23.65
N LEU A 303 1.21 11.41 22.94
CA LEU A 303 1.95 10.28 23.53
C LEU A 303 3.37 10.64 23.99
N GLY A 304 3.77 11.91 23.91
CA GLY A 304 5.04 12.41 24.42
C GLY A 304 6.24 12.20 23.49
N VAL A 305 6.02 11.87 22.21
CA VAL A 305 7.11 11.81 21.23
C VAL A 305 7.57 13.23 20.87
N PRO A 306 8.87 13.58 20.99
CA PRO A 306 9.35 14.91 20.62
C PRO A 306 9.11 15.22 19.13
N PHE A 307 8.62 16.42 18.82
CA PHE A 307 8.29 16.84 17.45
C PHE A 307 9.43 16.63 16.46
N ALA A 308 10.69 16.91 16.85
CA ALA A 308 11.86 16.68 16.01
C ALA A 308 12.00 15.21 15.56
N LYS A 309 11.64 14.24 16.42
CA LYS A 309 11.62 12.82 16.03
C LYS A 309 10.45 12.52 15.11
N ILE A 310 9.27 13.09 15.36
CA ILE A 310 8.09 12.94 14.51
C ILE A 310 8.40 13.43 13.08
N ALA A 311 8.89 14.67 12.95
CA ALA A 311 9.26 15.28 11.67
C ALA A 311 10.33 14.47 10.92
N LYS A 312 11.38 14.01 11.63
CA LYS A 312 12.41 13.15 11.04
C LYS A 312 11.84 11.82 10.51
N SER A 313 10.94 11.20 11.27
CA SER A 313 10.35 9.90 10.92
C SER A 313 9.40 10.02 9.73
N LEU A 314 8.55 11.06 9.71
CA LEU A 314 7.67 11.32 8.56
C LEU A 314 8.45 11.66 7.29
N ARG A 315 9.61 12.32 7.40
CA ARG A 315 10.51 12.53 6.26
C ARG A 315 11.07 11.22 5.71
N GLN A 316 11.29 10.22 6.55
CA GLN A 316 11.76 8.90 6.11
C GLN A 316 10.63 8.01 5.59
N PHE A 317 9.39 8.31 5.96
CA PHE A 317 8.23 7.56 5.54
C PHE A 317 8.06 7.59 4.03
N GLN A 318 7.95 6.40 3.44
CA GLN A 318 7.61 6.17 2.05
C GLN A 318 6.37 5.29 2.04
N HIS A 319 5.56 5.39 0.99
CA HIS A 319 4.41 4.51 0.80
C HIS A 319 4.82 3.02 0.71
N ALA A 320 3.84 2.12 0.59
CA ALA A 320 4.08 0.75 0.14
C ALA A 320 5.01 0.74 -1.09
N ARG A 321 5.83 -0.32 -1.28
CA ARG A 321 6.65 -0.41 -2.51
C ARG A 321 5.76 -0.14 -3.70
N ARG A 322 6.30 0.53 -4.71
CA ARG A 322 5.60 0.74 -5.97
C ARG A 322 4.34 1.60 -5.80
N ARG A 323 4.30 2.59 -4.91
CA ARG A 323 3.21 3.59 -4.86
C ARG A 323 3.86 4.96 -4.97
N PHE A 324 3.83 5.50 -6.19
CA PHE A 324 4.57 6.67 -6.63
C PHE A 324 6.06 6.65 -6.21
N GLU A 325 6.69 5.48 -6.32
CA GLU A 325 8.06 5.26 -5.86
C GLU A 325 9.07 5.77 -6.89
N ILE A 326 9.88 6.77 -6.53
CA ILE A 326 10.93 7.29 -7.40
C ILE A 326 12.07 6.26 -7.51
N LYS A 327 12.27 5.69 -8.71
CA LYS A 327 13.35 4.74 -9.00
C LYS A 327 14.62 5.42 -9.50
N TYR A 328 14.48 6.57 -10.16
CA TYR A 328 15.61 7.34 -10.67
C TYR A 328 15.22 8.81 -10.85
N ARG A 329 16.19 9.71 -10.62
CA ARG A 329 16.01 11.15 -10.77
C ARG A 329 17.31 11.81 -11.23
N SER A 330 17.21 12.66 -12.25
CA SER A 330 18.20 13.65 -12.66
C SER A 330 17.49 14.95 -13.06
N ASP A 331 18.26 15.97 -13.44
CA ASP A 331 17.70 17.20 -14.01
C ASP A 331 16.91 16.90 -15.30
N ARG A 332 17.35 15.89 -16.05
CA ARG A 332 16.77 15.52 -17.35
C ARG A 332 15.65 14.49 -17.24
N PHE A 333 15.66 13.57 -16.26
CA PHE A 333 14.71 12.47 -16.23
C PHE A 333 14.17 12.18 -14.83
N LEU A 334 12.93 11.73 -14.76
CA LEU A 334 12.32 11.21 -13.55
C LEU A 334 11.59 9.90 -13.83
N LEU A 335 11.97 8.82 -13.15
CA LEU A 335 11.33 7.51 -13.27
C LEU A 335 10.61 7.17 -11.98
N VAL A 336 9.33 6.82 -12.10
CA VAL A 336 8.42 6.55 -10.97
C VAL A 336 7.71 5.22 -11.20
N ASP A 337 7.63 4.37 -10.17
CA ASP A 337 6.91 3.10 -10.17
C ASP A 337 5.62 3.22 -9.35
N ASP A 338 4.48 2.83 -9.92
CA ASP A 338 3.18 2.77 -9.25
C ASP A 338 2.44 1.45 -9.52
N TYR A 339 1.80 0.94 -8.48
CA TYR A 339 1.03 -0.30 -8.42
C TYR A 339 -0.36 -0.12 -9.03
N ALA A 340 -0.74 1.11 -9.38
CA ALA A 340 -1.96 1.47 -10.07
C ALA A 340 -2.23 0.52 -11.25
N HIS A 341 -3.31 -0.24 -11.12
CA HIS A 341 -3.71 -1.26 -12.10
C HIS A 341 -5.21 -1.21 -12.38
N HIS A 342 -5.95 -0.38 -11.64
CA HIS A 342 -7.34 -0.04 -11.92
C HIS A 342 -7.41 1.33 -12.64
N PRO A 343 -8.36 1.55 -13.58
CA PRO A 343 -8.50 2.82 -14.31
C PRO A 343 -8.53 4.07 -13.42
N THR A 344 -9.22 4.01 -12.28
CA THR A 344 -9.28 5.13 -11.32
C THR A 344 -7.92 5.46 -10.69
N GLU A 345 -7.15 4.46 -10.29
CA GLU A 345 -5.82 4.64 -9.71
C GLU A 345 -4.85 5.20 -10.75
N ILE A 346 -4.94 4.72 -12.00
CA ILE A 346 -4.10 5.16 -13.12
C ILE A 346 -4.32 6.65 -13.38
N ARG A 347 -5.57 7.10 -13.47
CA ARG A 347 -5.89 8.53 -13.65
C ARG A 347 -5.33 9.38 -12.52
N ALA A 348 -5.50 8.95 -11.26
CA ALA A 348 -4.98 9.69 -10.11
C ALA A 348 -3.44 9.79 -10.14
N THR A 349 -2.77 8.70 -10.53
CA THR A 349 -1.31 8.64 -10.64
C THR A 349 -0.80 9.55 -11.75
N LEU A 350 -1.42 9.51 -12.93
CA LEU A 350 -1.05 10.37 -14.06
C LEU A 350 -1.31 11.85 -13.79
N ALA A 351 -2.43 12.18 -13.15
CA ALA A 351 -2.71 13.56 -12.72
C ALA A 351 -1.65 14.09 -11.75
N THR A 352 -1.19 13.24 -10.82
CA THR A 352 -0.08 13.56 -9.89
C THR A 352 1.25 13.73 -10.62
N ALA A 353 1.54 12.90 -11.62
CA ALA A 353 2.74 13.05 -12.44
C ALA A 353 2.71 14.34 -13.28
N LYS A 354 1.54 14.73 -13.78
CA LYS A 354 1.36 15.96 -14.56
C LYS A 354 1.53 17.22 -13.71
N SER A 355 1.12 17.20 -12.44
CA SER A 355 1.31 18.33 -11.52
C SER A 355 2.75 18.54 -11.07
N ALA A 356 3.65 17.59 -11.37
CA ALA A 356 5.07 17.64 -11.03
C ALA A 356 5.91 18.67 -11.78
N GLY A 357 5.32 19.43 -12.71
CA GLY A 357 6.03 20.42 -13.51
C GLY A 357 6.91 19.83 -14.62
N ARG A 358 6.70 18.56 -15.00
CA ARG A 358 7.36 17.93 -16.15
C ARG A 358 6.42 17.97 -17.36
N ASN A 359 6.95 18.41 -18.51
CA ASN A 359 6.14 18.68 -19.71
C ASN A 359 5.65 17.43 -20.44
N ARG A 360 6.29 16.27 -20.21
CA ARG A 360 6.07 15.04 -20.97
C ARG A 360 6.02 13.85 -20.02
N VAL A 361 4.82 13.27 -19.85
CA VAL A 361 4.60 12.05 -19.07
C VAL A 361 4.52 10.87 -20.03
N LEU A 362 5.41 9.90 -19.89
CA LEU A 362 5.39 8.63 -20.61
C LEU A 362 5.00 7.51 -19.63
N ALA A 363 4.22 6.54 -20.06
CA ALA A 363 3.83 5.41 -19.22
C ALA A 363 4.18 4.06 -19.87
N MET A 364 4.66 3.11 -19.07
CA MET A 364 4.64 1.70 -19.39
C MET A 364 3.58 1.03 -18.51
N PHE A 365 2.65 0.30 -19.12
CA PHE A 365 1.51 -0.28 -18.40
C PHE A 365 1.41 -1.78 -18.64
N GLN A 366 1.33 -2.56 -17.55
CA GLN A 366 1.05 -3.97 -17.60
C GLN A 366 -0.34 -4.27 -17.02
N PRO A 367 -1.31 -4.66 -17.86
CA PRO A 367 -2.64 -5.06 -17.38
C PRO A 367 -2.53 -6.24 -16.42
N HIS A 368 -3.32 -6.24 -15.34
CA HIS A 368 -3.31 -7.30 -14.34
C HIS A 368 -4.63 -8.05 -14.33
N ARG A 369 -4.58 -9.37 -14.60
CA ARG A 369 -5.69 -10.32 -14.80
C ARG A 369 -6.45 -10.15 -16.12
N TYR A 370 -6.81 -11.28 -16.74
CA TYR A 370 -7.61 -11.32 -17.96
C TYR A 370 -9.06 -10.92 -17.67
N SER A 371 -9.61 -11.39 -16.55
CA SER A 371 -10.98 -11.07 -16.11
C SER A 371 -11.22 -9.55 -16.01
N ARG A 372 -10.30 -8.83 -15.37
CA ARG A 372 -10.34 -7.36 -15.23
C ARG A 372 -10.16 -6.65 -16.57
N THR A 373 -9.19 -7.09 -17.36
CA THR A 373 -8.93 -6.50 -18.69
C THR A 373 -10.18 -6.57 -19.57
N LYS A 374 -10.89 -7.71 -19.54
CA LYS A 374 -12.17 -7.89 -20.24
C LYS A 374 -13.28 -7.00 -19.67
N ALA A 375 -13.38 -6.91 -18.35
CA ALA A 375 -14.47 -6.20 -17.70
C ALA A 375 -14.38 -4.67 -17.85
N LEU A 376 -13.16 -4.13 -17.89
CA LEU A 376 -12.89 -2.69 -17.81
C LEU A 376 -12.21 -2.12 -19.06
N SER A 377 -12.30 -2.78 -20.21
CA SER A 377 -11.54 -2.41 -21.43
C SER A 377 -11.80 -0.95 -21.84
N LYS A 378 -13.07 -0.54 -21.83
CA LYS A 378 -13.51 0.81 -22.17
C LYS A 378 -13.03 1.84 -21.17
N GLU A 379 -13.05 1.51 -19.88
CA GLU A 379 -12.59 2.38 -18.80
C GLU A 379 -11.07 2.58 -18.87
N PHE A 380 -10.31 1.54 -19.23
CA PHE A 380 -8.88 1.66 -19.51
C PHE A 380 -8.60 2.59 -20.69
N GLY A 381 -9.42 2.56 -21.75
CA GLY A 381 -9.28 3.45 -22.90
C GLY A 381 -9.25 4.95 -22.53
N ARG A 382 -9.89 5.33 -21.41
CA ARG A 382 -9.96 6.72 -20.89
C ARG A 382 -9.04 6.99 -19.71
N ALA A 383 -8.26 6.01 -19.28
CA ALA A 383 -7.50 6.13 -18.04
C ALA A 383 -6.18 6.90 -18.24
N PHE A 384 -5.73 7.06 -19.49
CA PHE A 384 -4.37 7.47 -19.82
C PHE A 384 -4.25 8.87 -20.44
N ASP A 385 -5.31 9.69 -20.43
CA ASP A 385 -5.36 10.99 -21.13
C ASP A 385 -4.26 11.99 -20.71
N ASP A 386 -3.74 11.84 -19.48
CA ASP A 386 -2.65 12.65 -18.95
C ASP A 386 -1.24 12.13 -19.32
N ALA A 387 -1.15 11.00 -20.03
CA ALA A 387 0.10 10.50 -20.62
C ALA A 387 0.23 10.94 -22.09
N LEU A 388 1.44 11.28 -22.51
CA LEU A 388 1.75 11.58 -23.91
C LEU A 388 1.90 10.30 -24.75
N GLN A 389 2.51 9.28 -24.14
CA GLN A 389 2.76 7.98 -24.77
C GLN A 389 2.56 6.89 -23.74
N VAL A 390 1.99 5.76 -24.17
CA VAL A 390 1.75 4.61 -23.32
C VAL A 390 2.17 3.33 -24.04
N VAL A 391 3.15 2.63 -23.47
CA VAL A 391 3.54 1.28 -23.92
C VAL A 391 2.79 0.25 -23.09
N VAL A 392 1.81 -0.41 -23.70
CA VAL A 392 0.98 -1.44 -23.06
C VAL A 392 1.58 -2.81 -23.32
N THR A 393 1.84 -3.58 -22.26
CA THR A 393 2.35 -4.96 -22.36
C THR A 393 1.22 -5.97 -22.48
N ASP A 394 1.56 -7.24 -22.70
CA ASP A 394 0.56 -8.30 -22.50
C ASP A 394 0.16 -8.46 -21.03
N VAL A 395 -0.96 -9.14 -20.79
CA VAL A 395 -1.61 -9.26 -19.48
C VAL A 395 -0.76 -10.10 -18.51
N TYR A 396 -0.50 -9.57 -17.32
CA TYR A 396 0.00 -10.34 -16.19
C TYR A 396 -1.13 -11.21 -15.63
N ALA A 397 -1.05 -12.52 -15.86
CA ALA A 397 -2.14 -13.47 -15.60
C ALA A 397 -2.58 -13.54 -14.13
N ALA A 398 -1.64 -13.37 -13.18
CA ALA A 398 -1.89 -13.55 -11.74
C ALA A 398 -2.66 -14.85 -11.42
N SER A 399 -2.18 -15.95 -12.01
CA SER A 399 -2.77 -17.31 -11.90
C SER A 399 -4.12 -17.53 -12.60
N GLU A 400 -4.57 -16.61 -13.46
CA GLU A 400 -5.72 -16.84 -14.34
C GLU A 400 -5.33 -17.61 -15.61
N ALA A 401 -6.23 -18.48 -16.08
CA ALA A 401 -6.11 -19.04 -17.42
C ALA A 401 -6.34 -17.94 -18.46
N PRO A 402 -5.56 -17.89 -19.57
CA PRO A 402 -5.78 -16.95 -20.65
C PRO A 402 -7.21 -17.00 -21.19
N ILE A 403 -7.84 -15.83 -21.34
CA ILE A 403 -9.15 -15.71 -21.98
C ILE A 403 -8.93 -15.42 -23.47
N PRO A 404 -9.45 -16.24 -24.41
CA PRO A 404 -9.27 -16.02 -25.84
C PRO A 404 -9.69 -14.60 -26.26
N GLY A 405 -8.81 -13.90 -26.99
CA GLY A 405 -9.03 -12.53 -27.46
C GLY A 405 -8.75 -11.43 -26.44
N ILE A 406 -8.49 -11.77 -25.17
CA ILE A 406 -8.18 -10.78 -24.13
C ILE A 406 -6.66 -10.70 -23.96
N THR A 407 -6.07 -9.64 -24.49
CA THR A 407 -4.64 -9.33 -24.40
C THR A 407 -4.48 -7.84 -24.09
N GLY A 408 -3.26 -7.40 -23.79
CA GLY A 408 -2.99 -5.96 -23.63
C GLY A 408 -3.30 -5.12 -24.86
N ARG A 409 -3.35 -5.74 -26.05
CA ARG A 409 -3.77 -5.08 -27.30
C ARG A 409 -5.17 -4.49 -27.21
N VAL A 410 -6.09 -5.17 -26.50
CA VAL A 410 -7.47 -4.67 -26.30
C VAL A 410 -7.46 -3.29 -25.67
N ILE A 411 -6.60 -3.06 -24.68
CA ILE A 411 -6.48 -1.77 -24.00
C ILE A 411 -5.86 -0.72 -24.92
N ALA A 412 -4.80 -1.07 -25.64
CA ALA A 412 -4.18 -0.15 -26.60
C ALA A 412 -5.15 0.26 -27.71
N ASP A 413 -5.97 -0.67 -28.21
CA ASP A 413 -6.99 -0.40 -29.23
C ASP A 413 -8.11 0.50 -28.67
N GLU A 414 -8.61 0.24 -27.45
CA GLU A 414 -9.60 1.10 -26.78
C GLU A 414 -9.07 2.52 -26.52
N MET A 415 -7.77 2.67 -26.20
CA MET A 415 -7.13 3.99 -26.09
C MET A 415 -7.12 4.73 -27.43
N MET A 416 -6.78 4.03 -28.52
CA MET A 416 -6.80 4.61 -29.87
C MET A 416 -8.22 5.00 -30.30
N GLU A 417 -9.22 4.15 -30.04
CA GLU A 417 -10.63 4.44 -30.30
C GLU A 417 -11.14 5.64 -29.49
N HIS A 418 -10.65 5.81 -28.26
CA HIS A 418 -10.96 6.97 -27.43
C HIS A 418 -10.24 8.26 -27.87
N GLY A 419 -9.25 8.17 -28.76
CA GLY A 419 -8.53 9.30 -29.34
C GLY A 419 -7.10 9.49 -28.82
N HIS A 420 -6.61 8.62 -27.92
CA HIS A 420 -5.24 8.66 -27.43
C HIS A 420 -4.27 8.06 -28.46
N ARG A 421 -3.65 8.91 -29.28
CA ARG A 421 -2.78 8.49 -30.39
C ARG A 421 -1.39 7.95 -29.99
N GLY A 422 -1.00 8.12 -28.74
CA GLY A 422 0.30 7.67 -28.22
C GLY A 422 0.33 6.24 -27.67
N ALA A 423 -0.68 5.40 -27.96
CA ALA A 423 -0.75 4.03 -27.44
C ALA A 423 0.06 3.07 -28.34
N VAL A 424 0.95 2.28 -27.73
CA VAL A 424 1.76 1.25 -28.41
C VAL A 424 1.60 -0.07 -27.68
N TYR A 425 1.32 -1.15 -28.40
CA TYR A 425 1.29 -2.50 -27.84
C TYR A 425 2.63 -3.21 -28.03
N GLN A 426 3.28 -3.58 -26.92
CA GLN A 426 4.52 -4.34 -26.90
C GLN A 426 4.31 -5.65 -26.12
N PRO A 427 4.03 -6.78 -26.79
CA PRO A 427 3.69 -8.04 -26.11
C PRO A 427 4.87 -8.61 -25.31
N ARG A 428 6.10 -8.26 -25.67
CA ARG A 428 7.31 -8.75 -25.02
C ARG A 428 7.74 -7.83 -23.89
N LEU A 429 7.54 -8.27 -22.65
CA LEU A 429 7.91 -7.51 -21.46
C LEU A 429 9.39 -7.07 -21.48
N ASP A 430 10.30 -7.95 -21.92
CA ASP A 430 11.74 -7.69 -22.04
C ASP A 430 12.12 -6.60 -23.07
N ARG A 431 11.15 -6.09 -23.84
CA ARG A 431 11.37 -5.04 -24.84
C ARG A 431 10.75 -3.71 -24.46
N VAL A 432 10.00 -3.64 -23.36
CA VAL A 432 9.27 -2.44 -22.95
C VAL A 432 10.22 -1.30 -22.59
N HIS A 433 11.28 -1.60 -21.83
CA HIS A 433 12.29 -0.59 -21.49
C HIS A 433 13.05 -0.10 -22.73
N HIS A 434 13.21 -0.93 -23.77
CA HIS A 434 13.77 -0.48 -25.05
C HIS A 434 12.88 0.53 -25.77
N GLU A 435 11.56 0.27 -25.86
CA GLU A 435 10.60 1.21 -26.46
C GLU A 435 10.63 2.55 -25.71
N MET A 436 10.54 2.48 -24.38
CA MET A 436 10.55 3.67 -23.53
C MET A 436 11.86 4.45 -23.65
N GLY A 437 13.02 3.78 -23.58
CA GLY A 437 14.32 4.43 -23.70
C GLY A 437 14.57 5.07 -25.07
N ASN A 438 14.04 4.49 -26.16
CA ASN A 438 14.13 5.08 -27.51
C ASN A 438 13.30 6.36 -27.66
N MET A 439 12.27 6.55 -26.84
CA MET A 439 11.36 7.70 -26.88
C MET A 439 11.72 8.82 -25.91
N LEU A 440 12.65 8.56 -24.98
CA LEU A 440 13.05 9.49 -23.94
C LEU A 440 13.61 10.80 -24.50
N ALA A 441 13.13 11.90 -23.96
CA ALA A 441 13.64 13.25 -24.18
C ALA A 441 13.93 13.93 -22.84
N ALA A 442 14.83 14.91 -22.84
CA ALA A 442 15.12 15.68 -21.63
C ALA A 442 13.85 16.39 -21.12
N GLY A 443 13.60 16.27 -19.83
CA GLY A 443 12.39 16.75 -19.16
C GLY A 443 11.30 15.68 -18.99
N ASP A 444 11.50 14.45 -19.49
CA ASP A 444 10.50 13.40 -19.41
C ASP A 444 10.35 12.83 -17.98
N LEU A 445 9.10 12.55 -17.63
CA LEU A 445 8.70 11.72 -16.50
C LEU A 445 8.21 10.38 -17.04
N VAL A 446 8.80 9.28 -16.60
CA VAL A 446 8.40 7.92 -16.96
C VAL A 446 7.70 7.24 -15.78
N LEU A 447 6.48 6.77 -16.00
CA LEU A 447 5.73 5.95 -15.06
C LEU A 447 5.75 4.48 -15.46
N SER A 448 6.03 3.61 -14.49
CA SER A 448 5.66 2.19 -14.56
C SER A 448 4.35 1.99 -13.81
N LEU A 449 3.35 1.42 -14.47
CA LEU A 449 2.01 1.24 -13.95
C LEU A 449 1.62 -0.24 -14.00
N GLY A 450 1.30 -0.83 -12.85
CA GLY A 450 0.67 -2.14 -12.80
C GLY A 450 1.10 -3.00 -11.62
N ALA A 451 0.26 -3.96 -11.24
CA ALA A 451 0.50 -4.83 -10.09
C ALA A 451 1.44 -6.02 -10.35
N GLY A 452 1.76 -6.30 -11.62
CA GLY A 452 2.65 -7.40 -12.01
C GLY A 452 4.13 -7.05 -11.90
N ASN A 453 4.95 -7.57 -12.82
CA ASN A 453 6.40 -7.42 -12.81
C ASN A 453 6.94 -6.27 -13.71
N ILE A 454 6.08 -5.35 -14.15
CA ILE A 454 6.46 -4.21 -15.00
C ILE A 454 7.53 -3.28 -14.38
N HIS A 455 7.58 -3.18 -13.06
CA HIS A 455 8.60 -2.41 -12.32
C HIS A 455 10.04 -2.88 -12.56
N GLU A 456 10.23 -4.15 -12.93
CA GLU A 456 11.54 -4.70 -13.28
C GLU A 456 12.09 -4.02 -14.54
N GLN A 457 11.22 -3.71 -15.50
CA GLN A 457 11.59 -3.01 -16.74
C GLN A 457 11.97 -1.55 -16.47
N LEU A 458 11.27 -0.88 -15.56
CA LEU A 458 11.63 0.47 -15.11
C LEU A 458 12.98 0.47 -14.40
N SER A 459 13.27 -0.57 -13.61
CA SER A 459 14.55 -0.69 -12.89
C SER A 459 15.73 -0.91 -13.84
N LEU A 460 15.56 -1.67 -14.93
CA LEU A 460 16.55 -1.80 -16.00
C LEU A 460 16.81 -0.44 -16.67
N LEU A 461 15.75 0.28 -17.05
CA LEU A 461 15.87 1.61 -17.65
C LEU A 461 16.58 2.60 -16.73
N ALA A 462 16.27 2.58 -15.42
CA ALA A 462 16.91 3.40 -14.41
C ALA A 462 18.42 3.12 -14.30
N ALA A 463 18.82 1.85 -14.28
CA ALA A 463 20.23 1.45 -14.24
C ALA A 463 20.99 1.93 -15.49
N ASP A 464 20.37 1.80 -16.67
CA ASP A 464 20.99 2.27 -17.92
C ASP A 464 21.07 3.79 -17.99
N LEU A 465 20.08 4.52 -17.47
CA LEU A 465 20.12 5.99 -17.40
C LEU A 465 21.28 6.52 -16.54
N VAL A 466 21.64 5.83 -15.46
CA VAL A 466 22.83 6.19 -14.66
C VAL A 466 24.09 6.20 -15.53
N ILE A 467 24.22 5.24 -16.45
CA ILE A 467 25.36 5.15 -17.35
C ILE A 467 25.23 6.18 -18.48
N ALA A 468 24.04 6.32 -19.07
CA ALA A 468 23.80 7.24 -20.18
C ALA A 468 24.02 8.71 -19.80
N GLU A 469 23.65 9.14 -18.59
CA GLU A 469 23.92 10.51 -18.13
C GLU A 469 25.43 10.75 -17.94
N LYS A 470 26.17 9.78 -17.41
CA LYS A 470 27.64 9.88 -17.32
C LYS A 470 28.29 9.98 -18.70
N LEU A 471 27.82 9.19 -19.66
CA LEU A 471 28.27 9.30 -21.05
C LEU A 471 27.91 10.67 -21.64
N LYS A 472 26.74 11.22 -21.31
CA LYS A 472 26.34 12.55 -21.76
C LYS A 472 27.22 13.65 -21.16
N GLU A 473 27.62 13.54 -19.90
CA GLU A 473 28.58 14.45 -19.26
C GLU A 473 29.94 14.42 -19.96
N ILE A 474 30.45 13.23 -20.29
CA ILE A 474 31.73 13.06 -21.02
C ILE A 474 31.66 13.68 -22.41
N VAL A 475 30.60 13.38 -23.14
CA VAL A 475 30.44 13.78 -24.55
C VAL A 475 30.07 15.25 -24.68
N GLY A 476 29.51 15.84 -23.62
CA GLY A 476 29.08 17.23 -23.55
C GLY A 476 27.77 17.52 -24.26
N ASP A 477 27.33 18.78 -24.20
CA ASP A 477 26.02 19.21 -24.72
C ASP A 477 25.87 18.99 -26.22
N ALA A 478 26.96 19.15 -26.97
CA ALA A 478 26.96 19.04 -28.42
C ALA A 478 26.79 17.61 -28.94
N GLY A 479 27.25 16.58 -28.22
CA GLY A 479 27.12 15.19 -28.68
C GLY A 479 25.88 14.47 -28.17
N ASP A 480 25.49 13.40 -28.85
CA ASP A 480 24.24 12.69 -28.57
C ASP A 480 24.51 11.38 -27.83
N VAL A 481 23.69 11.09 -26.81
CA VAL A 481 23.62 9.78 -26.17
C VAL A 481 22.19 9.29 -26.26
N ARG A 482 21.98 8.12 -26.87
CA ARG A 482 20.68 7.48 -27.03
C ARG A 482 20.69 6.08 -26.44
N LEU A 483 19.59 5.70 -25.82
CA LEU A 483 19.39 4.35 -25.29
C LEU A 483 18.71 3.47 -26.35
N TYR A 484 19.18 2.23 -26.47
CA TYR A 484 18.56 1.18 -27.29
C TYR A 484 18.39 1.52 -28.79
N GLU A 485 19.27 2.35 -29.34
CA GLU A 485 19.24 2.78 -30.74
C GLU A 485 19.40 1.55 -31.68
N PRO A 486 18.47 1.30 -32.61
CA PRO A 486 18.58 0.17 -33.52
C PRO A 486 19.78 0.32 -34.47
N LEU A 487 20.76 -0.57 -34.37
CA LEU A 487 21.93 -0.57 -35.26
C LEU A 487 21.55 -0.77 -36.73
N SER A 488 20.41 -1.38 -37.01
CA SER A 488 19.85 -1.49 -38.37
C SER A 488 19.63 -0.14 -39.07
N LYS A 489 19.50 0.97 -38.34
CA LYS A 489 19.43 2.31 -38.94
C LYS A 489 20.78 2.81 -39.45
N HIS A 490 21.88 2.24 -38.95
CA HIS A 490 23.25 2.71 -39.16
C HIS A 490 24.10 1.74 -39.98
N THR A 491 23.56 0.57 -40.35
CA THR A 491 24.24 -0.40 -41.19
C THR A 491 23.66 -0.45 -42.61
N THR A 492 24.53 -0.58 -43.61
CA THR A 492 24.14 -0.67 -45.02
C THR A 492 23.16 -1.83 -45.28
N LEU A 493 23.31 -2.93 -44.53
CA LEU A 493 22.47 -4.12 -44.65
C LEU A 493 21.14 -4.02 -43.89
N ARG A 494 20.91 -2.94 -43.14
CA ARG A 494 19.74 -2.76 -42.26
C ARG A 494 19.53 -3.89 -41.26
N VAL A 495 20.63 -4.48 -40.79
CA VAL A 495 20.65 -5.53 -39.77
C VAL A 495 21.38 -5.04 -38.53
N GLY A 496 20.93 -5.48 -37.36
CA GLY A 496 21.53 -5.14 -36.07
C GLY A 496 20.49 -4.89 -35.00
N GLY A 497 20.73 -5.43 -33.80
CA GLY A 497 19.87 -5.25 -32.64
C GLY A 497 20.01 -3.85 -32.02
N PRO A 498 19.30 -3.59 -30.91
CA PRO A 498 19.43 -2.33 -30.19
C PRO A 498 20.82 -2.23 -29.55
N ALA A 499 21.55 -1.16 -29.84
CA ALA A 499 22.73 -0.78 -29.07
C ALA A 499 22.25 -0.24 -27.72
N GLN A 500 22.63 -0.88 -26.61
CA GLN A 500 22.21 -0.45 -25.27
C GLN A 500 22.53 1.03 -25.04
N PHE A 501 23.75 1.45 -25.41
CA PHE A 501 24.19 2.84 -25.44
C PHE A 501 24.70 3.17 -26.83
N TRP A 502 24.15 4.22 -27.43
CA TRP A 502 24.64 4.79 -28.68
C TRP A 502 25.15 6.20 -28.41
N VAL A 503 26.40 6.45 -28.80
CA VAL A 503 27.12 7.68 -28.48
C VAL A 503 27.65 8.30 -29.76
N GLU A 504 27.23 9.53 -30.06
CA GLU A 504 27.71 10.34 -31.19
C GLU A 504 28.39 11.62 -30.69
N PRO A 505 29.72 11.61 -30.48
CA PRO A 505 30.45 12.83 -30.17
C PRO A 505 30.48 13.76 -31.40
N ARG A 506 30.33 15.08 -31.18
CA ARG A 506 30.41 16.11 -32.23
C ARG A 506 31.75 16.86 -32.25
N THR A 507 32.66 16.57 -31.33
CA THR A 507 33.99 17.20 -31.26
C THR A 507 35.06 16.13 -31.02
N GLU A 508 36.29 16.39 -31.46
CA GLU A 508 37.43 15.50 -31.20
C GLU A 508 37.70 15.37 -29.70
N ALA A 509 37.50 16.45 -28.92
CA ALA A 509 37.66 16.45 -27.47
C ALA A 509 36.60 15.61 -26.76
N SER A 510 35.38 15.51 -27.30
CA SER A 510 34.32 14.63 -26.80
C SER A 510 34.53 13.17 -27.19
N PHE A 511 35.29 12.91 -28.26
CA PHE A 511 35.57 11.57 -28.76
C PHE A 511 36.79 10.94 -28.06
N ALA A 512 37.82 11.73 -27.81
CA ALA A 512 39.01 11.36 -27.05
C ALA A 512 38.67 11.12 -25.56
#